data_AF-A0A1I6FQ19-F1
#
_entry.id   AF-A0A1I6FQ19-F1
#
_cell.length_a   1.000
_cell.length_b   1.000
_cell.length_c   1.000
_cell.angle_alpha   90.00
_cell.angle_beta   90.00
_cell.angle_gamma   90.00
#
_symmetry.space_group_name_H-M   'P 1'
#
loop_
_entity.id
_entity.type
_entity.pdbx_description
1 polymer ?
#
loop_
_entity_poly.entity_id
_entity_poly.type
_entity_poly.pdbx_seq_one_letter_code
_entity_poly.pdbx_strand_id
1 'polypeptide(L)'
;MRPRNRHGEPVDPVPFLVVSGVALLLCVSFGPLYCAAFGLDFSVGVPLSLAVAAGVAVVSYHRYVWTTDPELRGEVPVDARFRRLLYGGLVLALVFALLSIPLL
;
A
#
# COMPACT_ATOMS: atom_id res chain seq x y z
N MET A 1 -16.86 -4.58 15.52
CA MET A 1 -15.74 -4.20 16.42
C MET A 1 -14.86 -3.21 15.67
N ARG A 2 -14.55 -2.03 16.23
CA ARG A 2 -13.59 -1.10 15.62
C ARG A 2 -12.17 -1.49 16.08
N PRO A 3 -11.16 -1.54 15.19
CA PRO A 3 -9.80 -1.82 15.63
C PRO A 3 -9.32 -0.71 16.56
N ARG A 4 -8.45 -1.10 17.49
CA ARG A 4 -7.87 -0.19 18.48
C ARG A 4 -6.38 0.01 18.19
N ASN A 5 -5.89 1.23 18.35
CA ASN A 5 -4.47 1.52 18.25
C ASN A 5 -3.71 0.91 19.44
N ARG A 6 -2.38 1.05 19.45
CA ARG A 6 -1.52 0.60 20.57
C ARG A 6 -1.87 1.22 21.92
N HIS A 7 -2.55 2.37 21.93
CA HIS A 7 -3.01 3.08 23.14
C HIS A 7 -4.44 2.67 23.55
N GLY A 8 -5.09 1.77 22.81
CA GLY A 8 -6.44 1.27 23.09
C GLY A 8 -7.58 2.11 22.53
N GLU A 9 -7.29 3.15 21.75
CA GLU A 9 -8.27 4.08 21.19
C GLU A 9 -8.87 3.56 19.89
N PRO A 10 -10.17 3.80 19.61
CA PRO A 10 -10.83 3.34 18.40
C PRO A 10 -10.30 4.08 17.17
N VAL A 11 -9.91 3.33 16.14
CA VAL A 11 -9.41 3.89 14.88
C VAL A 11 -10.34 3.54 13.72
N ASP A 12 -10.38 4.42 12.71
CA ASP A 12 -11.05 4.16 11.43
C ASP A 12 -10.23 3.16 10.59
N PRO A 13 -10.75 1.94 10.30
CA PRO A 13 -10.04 0.94 9.51
C PRO A 13 -10.05 1.20 8.00
N VAL A 14 -10.88 2.12 7.50
CA VAL A 14 -11.11 2.28 6.06
C VAL A 14 -9.81 2.53 5.28
N PRO A 15 -8.90 3.43 5.72
CA PRO A 15 -7.64 3.65 5.00
C PRO A 15 -6.77 2.40 4.90
N PHE A 16 -6.71 1.59 5.97
CA PHE A 16 -5.99 0.32 5.95
C PHE A 16 -6.61 -0.64 4.93
N LEU A 17 -7.93 -0.78 4.95
CA LEU A 17 -8.64 -1.73 4.08
C LEU A 17 -8.54 -1.33 2.60
N VAL A 18 -8.66 -0.04 2.29
CA VAL A 18 -8.49 0.47 0.92
C VAL A 18 -7.07 0.24 0.43
N VAL A 19 -6.05 0.61 1.21
CA VAL A 19 -4.64 0.48 0.77
C VAL A 19 -4.23 -0.98 0.63
N SER A 20 -4.53 -1.83 1.62
CA SER A 20 -4.19 -3.25 1.57
C SER A 20 -4.97 -4.00 0.49
N GLY A 21 -6.27 -3.70 0.32
CA GLY A 21 -7.11 -4.31 -0.71
C GLY A 21 -6.68 -3.94 -2.12
N VAL A 22 -6.40 -2.66 -2.38
CA VAL A 22 -5.89 -2.21 -3.69
C VAL A 22 -4.52 -2.82 -3.97
N ALA A 23 -3.62 -2.85 -2.98
CA ALA A 23 -2.30 -3.47 -3.14
C ALA A 23 -2.41 -4.98 -3.43
N LEU A 24 -3.27 -5.70 -2.72
CA LEU A 24 -3.52 -7.11 -2.96
C LEU A 24 -4.06 -7.33 -4.37
N LEU A 25 -5.06 -6.56 -4.79
CA LEU A 25 -5.66 -6.67 -6.12
C LEU A 25 -4.61 -6.42 -7.21
N LEU A 26 -3.85 -5.33 -7.10
CA LEU A 26 -2.80 -5.03 -8.08
C LEU A 26 -1.68 -6.08 -8.11
N CYS A 27 -1.20 -6.51 -6.95
CA CYS A 27 -0.13 -7.50 -6.88
C CYS A 27 -0.59 -8.86 -7.43
N VAL A 28 -1.79 -9.32 -7.10
CA VAL A 28 -2.29 -10.61 -7.59
C VAL A 28 -2.66 -10.54 -9.08
N SER A 29 -3.24 -9.44 -9.56
CA SER A 29 -3.62 -9.28 -10.96
C SER A 29 -2.42 -9.09 -11.90
N PHE A 30 -1.44 -8.28 -11.50
CA PHE A 30 -0.32 -7.91 -12.38
C PHE A 30 1.03 -8.51 -11.98
N GLY A 31 1.24 -8.81 -10.69
CA GLY A 31 2.54 -9.25 -10.18
C GLY A 31 3.05 -10.55 -10.83
N PRO A 32 2.26 -11.64 -10.92
CA PRO A 32 2.72 -12.86 -11.57
C PRO A 32 3.00 -12.66 -13.06
N LEU A 33 2.18 -11.86 -13.75
CA LEU A 33 2.36 -11.54 -15.17
C LEU A 33 3.64 -10.72 -15.40
N TYR A 34 3.89 -9.75 -14.51
CA TYR A 34 5.12 -8.97 -14.53
C TYR A 34 6.34 -9.86 -14.32
N CYS A 35 6.31 -10.76 -13.33
CA CYS A 35 7.38 -11.72 -13.08
C CYS A 35 7.61 -12.64 -14.29
N ALA A 36 6.54 -13.15 -14.89
CA ALA A 36 6.61 -13.98 -16.10
C ALA A 36 7.25 -13.24 -17.27
N ALA A 37 7.01 -11.93 -17.41
CA ALA A 37 7.64 -11.11 -18.44
C ALA A 37 9.17 -10.98 -18.25
N PHE A 38 9.69 -11.15 -17.02
CA PHE A 38 11.13 -11.27 -16.75
C PHE A 38 11.65 -12.71 -16.76
N GLY A 39 10.85 -13.68 -17.22
CA GLY A 39 11.23 -15.08 -17.31
C GLY A 39 11.15 -15.86 -15.99
N LEU A 40 10.47 -15.34 -14.97
CA LEU A 40 10.22 -16.08 -13.73
C LEU A 40 9.00 -17.00 -13.88
N ASP A 41 9.13 -18.23 -13.41
CA ASP A 41 8.02 -19.17 -13.36
C ASP A 41 6.90 -18.71 -12.42
N PHE A 42 5.66 -19.12 -12.72
CA PHE A 42 4.49 -18.84 -11.89
C PHE A 42 4.63 -19.33 -10.44
N SER A 43 5.32 -20.46 -10.24
CA SER A 43 5.61 -21.00 -8.91
C SER A 43 6.44 -20.05 -8.03
N VAL A 44 7.17 -19.10 -8.62
CA VAL A 44 7.91 -18.05 -7.94
C VAL A 44 7.18 -16.71 -8.00
N GLY A 45 6.60 -16.36 -9.15
CA GLY A 45 5.90 -15.09 -9.35
C GLY A 45 4.69 -14.90 -8.44
N VAL A 46 3.91 -15.96 -8.19
CA VAL A 46 2.74 -15.93 -7.29
C VAL A 46 3.16 -15.66 -5.83
N PRO A 47 4.04 -16.45 -5.19
CA PRO A 47 4.43 -16.18 -3.80
C PRO A 47 5.16 -14.84 -3.65
N LEU A 48 5.95 -14.41 -4.64
CA LEU A 48 6.58 -13.09 -4.61
C LEU A 48 5.54 -11.97 -4.58
N SER A 49 4.52 -12.06 -5.43
CA SER A 49 3.43 -11.08 -5.49
C SER A 49 2.63 -11.02 -4.19
N LEU A 50 2.36 -12.19 -3.59
CA LEU A 50 1.71 -12.26 -2.28
C LEU A 50 2.59 -11.69 -1.16
N ALA A 51 3.90 -11.92 -1.20
CA ALA A 51 4.83 -11.36 -0.22
C ALA A 51 4.86 -9.83 -0.29
N VAL A 52 4.86 -9.26 -1.50
CA VAL A 52 4.75 -7.80 -1.68
C VAL A 52 3.42 -7.28 -1.14
N ALA A 53 2.29 -7.91 -1.49
CA ALA A 53 0.98 -7.52 -0.97
C ALA A 53 0.91 -7.59 0.58
N ALA A 54 1.47 -8.65 1.16
CA ALA A 54 1.55 -8.81 2.61
C ALA A 54 2.42 -7.72 3.26
N GLY A 55 3.56 -7.37 2.65
CA GLY A 55 4.40 -6.27 3.09
C GLY A 55 3.64 -4.94 3.12
N VAL A 56 2.88 -4.63 2.07
CA VAL A 56 2.04 -3.43 2.02
C VAL A 56 0.94 -3.47 3.08
N ALA A 57 0.33 -4.63 3.33
CA ALA A 57 -0.69 -4.80 4.38
C ALA A 57 -0.10 -4.58 5.78
N VAL A 58 1.10 -5.08 6.07
CA VAL A 58 1.78 -4.85 7.36
C VAL A 58 2.10 -3.37 7.54
N VAL A 59 2.65 -2.71 6.51
CA VAL A 59 2.98 -1.28 6.56
C VAL A 59 1.73 -0.43 6.73
N SER A 60 0.65 -0.73 6.01
CA SER A 60 -0.61 0.01 6.11
C SER A 60 -1.29 -0.22 7.46
N TYR A 61 -1.23 -1.44 8.02
CA TYR A 61 -1.72 -1.72 9.37
C TYR A 61 -0.92 -0.92 10.41
N HIS A 62 0.42 -0.98 10.32
CA HIS A 62 1.28 -0.23 11.23
C HIS A 62 1.01 1.28 11.18
N ARG A 63 0.83 1.84 9.98
CA ARG A 63 0.62 3.27 9.77
C ARG A 63 -0.78 3.76 10.12
N TYR A 64 -1.81 3.04 9.70
CA TYR A 64 -3.20 3.50 9.81
C TYR A 64 -3.92 2.98 11.05
N VAL A 65 -3.48 1.87 11.63
CA VAL A 65 -4.11 1.28 12.82
C VAL A 65 -3.20 1.42 14.04
N TRP A 66 -1.94 0.98 13.95
CA TRP A 66 -1.08 0.85 15.13
C TRP A 66 -0.51 2.18 15.67
N THR A 67 0.00 3.03 14.77
CA THR A 67 0.67 4.29 15.12
C THR A 67 -0.22 5.53 14.99
N THR A 68 -1.46 5.37 14.54
CA THR A 68 -2.40 6.48 14.45
C THR A 68 -2.76 6.95 15.85
N ASP A 69 -2.50 8.22 16.10
CA ASP A 69 -2.96 8.95 17.27
C ASP A 69 -4.18 9.81 16.86
N PRO A 70 -5.42 9.36 17.15
CA PRO A 70 -6.64 10.07 16.79
C PRO A 70 -6.83 11.41 17.52
N GLU A 71 -6.26 11.61 18.72
CA GLU A 71 -6.37 12.88 19.45
C GLU A 71 -5.51 13.98 18.82
N LEU A 72 -4.39 13.61 18.18
CA LEU A 72 -3.51 14.53 17.43
C LEU A 72 -3.99 14.85 16.01
N ARG A 73 -5.21 14.46 15.62
CA ARG A 73 -5.85 14.89 14.34
C ARG A 73 -6.31 16.35 14.37
N GLY A 74 -5.42 17.25 14.79
CA GLY A 74 -5.54 18.67 14.45
C GLY A 74 -5.56 18.87 12.94
N GLU A 75 -6.02 20.04 12.50
CA GLU A 75 -6.05 20.43 11.10
C GLU A 75 -4.64 20.28 10.49
N VAL A 76 -4.50 19.33 9.55
CA VAL A 76 -3.21 19.10 8.90
C VAL A 76 -2.87 20.35 8.08
N PRO A 77 -1.72 21.00 8.30
CA PRO A 77 -1.37 22.22 7.56
C PRO A 77 -1.42 21.94 6.06
N VAL A 78 -1.97 22.87 5.30
CA VAL A 78 -2.27 22.71 3.86
C VAL A 78 -1.01 22.28 3.09
N ASP A 79 0.16 22.81 3.43
CA ASP A 79 1.45 22.44 2.85
C ASP A 79 1.85 20.97 3.07
N ALA A 80 1.50 20.40 4.22
CA ALA A 80 1.76 18.99 4.52
C ALA A 80 0.81 18.09 3.73
N ARG A 81 -0.45 18.50 3.54
CA ARG A 81 -1.42 17.78 2.70
C ARG A 81 -1.01 17.78 1.23
N PHE A 82 -0.59 18.93 0.71
CA PHE A 82 -0.13 19.06 -0.67
C PHE A 82 1.12 18.20 -0.94
N ARG A 83 2.11 18.24 -0.05
CA ARG A 83 3.30 17.37 -0.15
C ARG A 83 2.94 15.88 -0.16
N ARG A 84 2.02 15.44 0.70
CA ARG A 84 1.55 14.04 0.70
C ARG A 84 0.90 13.65 -0.63
N LEU A 85 0.14 14.55 -1.24
CA LEU A 85 -0.47 14.32 -2.55
C LEU A 85 0.60 14.20 -3.65
N LEU A 86 1.59 15.09 -3.65
CA LEU A 86 2.74 15.02 -4.57
C LEU A 86 3.53 13.72 -4.42
N TYR A 87 3.83 13.31 -3.18
CA TYR A 87 4.52 12.04 -2.93
C TYR A 87 3.67 10.84 -3.37
N GLY A 88 2.35 10.88 -3.15
CA GLY A 88 1.43 9.86 -3.66
C GLY A 88 1.45 9.77 -5.19
N GLY A 89 1.40 10.92 -5.87
CA GLY A 89 1.50 10.99 -7.33
C GLY A 89 2.85 10.49 -7.86
N LEU A 90 3.95 10.82 -7.19
CA LEU A 90 5.30 10.36 -7.57
C LEU A 90 5.45 8.85 -7.39
N VAL A 91 4.94 8.29 -6.29
CA VAL A 91 4.92 6.84 -6.08
C VAL A 91 4.08 6.16 -7.16
N LEU A 92 2.91 6.70 -7.49
CA LEU A 92 2.06 6.15 -8.56
C LEU A 92 2.77 6.19 -9.93
N ALA A 93 3.41 7.32 -10.27
CA ALA A 93 4.18 7.46 -11.50
C ALA A 93 5.34 6.45 -11.57
N LEU A 94 6.05 6.25 -10.45
CA LEU A 94 7.11 5.26 -10.35
C LEU A 94 6.58 3.83 -10.54
N VAL A 95 5.42 3.50 -9.97
CA VAL A 95 4.76 2.20 -10.17
C VAL A 95 4.41 1.98 -11.63
N PHE A 96 3.85 2.98 -12.32
CA PHE A 96 3.56 2.88 -13.76
C PHE A 96 4.84 2.76 -14.60
N ALA A 97 5.87 3.53 -14.28
CA ALA A 97 7.17 3.42 -14.96
C ALA A 97 7.75 2.00 -14.80
N LEU A 98 7.70 1.44 -13.59
CA LEU A 98 8.14 0.08 -13.31
C LEU A 98 7.32 -0.94 -14.11
N LEU A 99 5.99 -0.84 -14.08
CA LEU A 99 5.09 -1.69 -14.87
C LEU A 99 5.31 -1.59 -16.38
N SER A 100 5.85 -0.47 -16.88
CA SER A 100 6.16 -0.29 -18.30
C SER A 100 7.48 -0.91 -18.75
N ILE A 101 8.38 -1.30 -17.83
CA ILE A 101 9.69 -1.86 -18.17
C ILE A 101 9.59 -3.08 -19.11
N PRO A 102 8.68 -4.05 -18.92
CA PRO A 102 8.55 -5.19 -19.82
C PRO A 102 8.03 -4.86 -21.22
N LEU A 103 7.51 -3.65 -21.43
CA LEU A 103 6.98 -3.18 -22.71
C LEU A 103 8.04 -2.43 -23.55
N LEU A 104 9.22 -2.19 -22.98
CA LEU A 104 10.37 -1.52 -23.62
C LEU A 104 11.37 -2.56 -24.14
#